data_AF-A0A927NZB2-F1
#
_entry.id   AF-A0A927NZB2-F1
#
_cell.length_a   1.000
_cell.length_b   1.000
_cell.length_c   1.000
_cell.angle_alpha   90.00
_cell.angle_beta   90.00
_cell.angle_gamma   90.00
#
_symmetry.space_group_name_H-M   'P 1'
#
loop_
_entity.id
_entity.type
_entity.pdbx_description
1 polymer ?
#
loop_
_entity_poly.entity_id
_entity_poly.type
_entity_poly.pdbx_seq_one_letter_code
_entity_poly.pdbx_strand_id
1 'polypeptide(L)'
;MIFYIGGSPCAGKSTAAEHMENLTRCKVLHLDDFTGETTKAAAKDSKPCCSEYYALLNSENGTDKVWMRDPAEQCEKEIGIYREAFPYAWEKVQAFLKECDGFALIEGCQLMPELMHEMGIPATEYICMIPSPEFQLEEYPKRSFVDIILKDASDKKAAFDHWMQRDILFAAEMEKQARSFGYRVKITK
;
A
#
# COMPACT_ATOMS: atom_id res chain seq x y z
N MET A 1 9.84 21.54 0.21
CA MET A 1 8.45 21.19 0.59
C MET A 1 8.31 19.70 0.43
N ILE A 2 7.65 19.00 1.35
CA ILE A 2 7.45 17.56 1.26
C ILE A 2 5.96 17.30 1.42
N PHE A 3 5.40 16.46 0.55
CA PHE A 3 4.01 16.05 0.63
C PHE A 3 3.89 14.54 0.44
N TYR A 4 2.94 13.95 1.13
CA TYR A 4 2.78 12.51 1.21
C TYR A 4 1.37 12.11 0.76
N ILE A 5 1.28 11.06 -0.06
CA ILE A 5 0.02 10.45 -0.50
C ILE A 5 0.01 8.99 -0.05
N GLY A 6 -0.77 8.69 0.97
CA GLY A 6 -0.96 7.31 1.45
C GLY A 6 -2.35 6.77 1.16
N GLY A 7 -2.69 5.67 1.84
CA GLY A 7 -4.01 5.05 1.79
C GLY A 7 -4.04 3.76 0.97
N SER A 8 -5.19 3.44 0.40
CA SER A 8 -5.49 2.11 -0.13
C SER A 8 -4.90 1.87 -1.53
N PRO A 9 -4.63 0.61 -1.92
CA PRO A 9 -4.47 0.21 -3.30
C PRO A 9 -5.63 0.72 -4.18
N CYS A 10 -5.37 0.92 -5.49
CA CYS A 10 -6.36 1.35 -6.48
C CYS A 10 -7.01 2.72 -6.27
N ALA A 11 -6.53 3.55 -5.33
CA ALA A 11 -7.10 4.88 -5.12
C ALA A 11 -6.74 5.94 -6.19
N GLY A 12 -5.91 5.60 -7.19
CA GLY A 12 -5.40 6.56 -8.19
C GLY A 12 -4.22 7.42 -7.70
N LYS A 13 -3.49 6.95 -6.68
CA LYS A 13 -2.33 7.67 -6.10
C LYS A 13 -1.25 7.98 -7.14
N SER A 14 -0.78 6.97 -7.87
CA SER A 14 0.27 7.15 -8.88
C SER A 14 -0.18 8.09 -10.00
N THR A 15 -1.44 8.00 -10.45
CA THR A 15 -2.01 8.95 -11.43
C THR A 15 -2.04 10.39 -10.91
N ALA A 16 -2.43 10.59 -9.65
CA ALA A 16 -2.38 11.92 -9.02
C ALA A 16 -0.92 12.43 -8.91
N ALA A 17 0.01 11.54 -8.58
CA ALA A 17 1.42 11.87 -8.44
C ALA A 17 2.06 12.26 -9.79
N GLU A 18 1.80 11.50 -10.86
CA GLU A 18 2.21 11.82 -12.23
C GLU A 18 1.66 13.19 -12.68
N HIS A 19 0.39 13.48 -12.35
CA HIS A 19 -0.19 14.78 -12.68
C HIS A 19 0.50 15.92 -11.92
N MET A 20 0.80 15.73 -10.64
CA MET A 20 1.50 16.70 -9.80
C MET A 20 2.94 16.94 -10.26
N GLU A 21 3.65 15.89 -10.67
CA GLU A 21 4.99 15.98 -11.27
C GLU A 21 4.96 16.89 -12.49
N ASN A 22 4.01 16.67 -13.40
CA ASN A 22 3.86 17.47 -14.62
C ASN A 22 3.50 18.95 -14.34
N LEU A 23 2.66 19.21 -13.35
CA LEU A 23 2.21 20.56 -13.01
C LEU A 23 3.25 21.38 -12.24
N THR A 24 3.99 20.73 -11.34
CA THR A 24 4.82 21.43 -10.34
C THR A 24 6.32 21.15 -10.48
N ARG A 25 6.71 20.22 -11.37
CA ARG A 25 8.08 19.71 -11.50
C ARG A 25 8.65 19.17 -10.18
N CYS A 26 7.78 18.66 -9.30
CA CYS A 26 8.21 17.98 -8.09
C CYS A 26 8.91 16.66 -8.44
N LYS A 27 9.82 16.21 -7.58
CA LYS A 27 10.33 14.84 -7.69
C LYS A 27 9.34 13.91 -7.00
N VAL A 28 9.04 12.77 -7.61
CA VAL A 28 8.14 11.76 -7.06
C VAL A 28 8.92 10.52 -6.62
N LEU A 29 8.59 10.00 -5.44
CA LEU A 29 8.99 8.66 -4.99
C LEU A 29 7.76 7.76 -4.91
N HIS A 30 7.73 6.71 -5.74
CA HIS A 30 6.75 5.63 -5.70
C HIS A 30 7.23 4.55 -4.73
N LEU A 31 6.77 4.60 -3.49
CA LEU A 31 7.22 3.69 -2.44
C LEU A 31 6.76 2.25 -2.69
N ASP A 32 5.67 2.07 -3.44
CA ASP A 32 5.12 0.76 -3.79
C ASP A 32 6.11 -0.06 -4.66
N ASP A 33 7.01 0.59 -5.40
CA ASP A 33 8.09 -0.07 -6.17
C ASP A 33 9.09 -0.82 -5.27
N PHE A 34 9.18 -0.42 -4.00
CA PHE A 34 10.07 -1.03 -3.01
C PHE A 34 9.38 -2.06 -2.11
N THR A 35 8.06 -2.28 -2.24
CA THR A 35 7.28 -3.15 -1.34
C THR A 35 7.88 -4.56 -1.21
N GLY A 36 8.28 -5.16 -2.34
CA GLY A 36 8.90 -6.49 -2.32
C GLY A 36 10.27 -6.50 -1.64
N GLU A 37 11.05 -5.42 -1.77
CA GLU A 37 12.36 -5.29 -1.12
C GLU A 37 12.21 -5.08 0.39
N THR A 38 11.35 -4.14 0.81
CA THR A 38 11.15 -3.75 2.20
C THR A 38 10.52 -4.88 3.01
N THR A 39 9.51 -5.56 2.45
CA THR A 39 8.89 -6.75 3.06
C THR A 39 9.91 -7.88 3.22
N LYS A 40 10.78 -8.09 2.22
CA LYS A 40 11.84 -9.11 2.28
C LYS A 40 12.90 -8.77 3.33
N ALA A 41 13.25 -7.50 3.48
CA ALA A 41 14.18 -7.05 4.50
C ALA A 41 13.62 -7.29 5.90
N ALA A 42 12.37 -6.90 6.15
CA ALA A 42 11.66 -7.17 7.40
C ALA A 42 11.60 -8.69 7.70
N ALA A 43 11.29 -9.51 6.70
CA ALA A 43 11.24 -10.96 6.87
C ALA A 43 12.61 -11.58 7.23
N LYS A 44 13.72 -11.07 6.68
CA LYS A 44 15.08 -11.51 7.04
C LYS A 44 15.44 -11.17 8.48
N ASP A 45 14.92 -10.05 8.98
CA ASP A 45 15.04 -9.64 10.38
C ASP A 45 14.00 -10.33 11.27
N SER A 46 13.40 -11.42 10.79
CA SER A 46 12.44 -12.27 11.52
C SER A 46 11.20 -11.53 12.01
N LYS A 47 10.76 -10.49 11.28
CA LYS A 47 9.52 -9.78 11.58
C LYS A 47 8.31 -10.70 11.32
N PRO A 48 7.43 -10.95 12.31
CA PRO A 48 6.45 -12.04 12.26
C PRO A 48 5.56 -12.07 11.00
N CYS A 49 4.89 -10.98 10.67
CA CYS A 49 3.93 -10.93 9.55
C CYS A 49 4.66 -11.10 8.21
N CYS A 50 5.79 -10.42 8.03
CA CYS A 50 6.61 -10.52 6.83
C CYS A 50 7.24 -11.92 6.67
N SER A 51 7.75 -12.51 7.75
CA SER A 51 8.31 -13.87 7.75
C SER A 51 7.23 -14.92 7.46
N GLU A 52 6.06 -14.79 8.07
CA GLU A 52 4.91 -15.66 7.80
C GLU A 52 4.45 -15.57 6.35
N TYR A 53 4.33 -14.35 5.80
CA TYR A 53 3.97 -14.12 4.40
C TYR A 53 4.90 -14.88 3.44
N TYR A 54 6.21 -14.77 3.62
CA TYR A 54 7.16 -15.51 2.78
C TYR A 54 7.16 -17.01 3.06
N ALA A 55 6.90 -17.46 4.28
CA ALA A 55 6.77 -18.88 4.59
C ALA A 55 5.57 -19.50 3.88
N LEU A 56 4.42 -18.80 3.88
CA LEU A 56 3.22 -19.22 3.16
C LEU A 56 3.48 -19.24 1.65
N LEU A 57 3.96 -18.13 1.09
CA LEU A 57 4.18 -17.97 -0.34
C LEU A 57 5.15 -19.02 -0.92
N ASN A 58 6.19 -19.39 -0.17
CA ASN A 58 7.18 -20.37 -0.61
C ASN A 58 6.82 -21.83 -0.27
N SER A 59 5.68 -22.07 0.39
CA SER A 59 5.23 -23.43 0.70
C SER A 59 4.47 -24.05 -0.49
N GLU A 60 4.23 -25.36 -0.43
CA GLU A 60 3.34 -26.03 -1.38
C GLU A 60 1.96 -25.37 -1.41
N ASN A 61 1.45 -25.09 -2.61
CA ASN A 61 0.23 -24.31 -2.86
C ASN A 61 0.23 -22.93 -2.17
N GLY A 62 1.40 -22.29 -2.10
CA GLY A 62 1.60 -21.03 -1.39
C GLY A 62 0.70 -19.89 -1.85
N THR A 63 0.40 -19.80 -3.15
CA THR A 63 -0.54 -18.81 -3.70
C THR A 63 -1.92 -18.95 -3.07
N ASP A 64 -2.49 -20.16 -3.01
CA ASP A 64 -3.80 -20.35 -2.37
C ASP A 64 -3.73 -20.06 -0.87
N LYS A 65 -2.66 -20.47 -0.20
CA LYS A 65 -2.48 -20.16 1.24
C LYS A 65 -2.37 -18.67 1.52
N VAL A 66 -1.99 -17.85 0.55
CA VAL A 66 -1.99 -16.39 0.69
C VAL A 66 -3.38 -15.84 0.37
N TRP A 67 -3.93 -16.19 -0.79
CA TRP A 67 -5.05 -15.47 -1.42
C TRP A 67 -6.44 -16.09 -1.18
N MET A 68 -6.53 -17.38 -0.85
CA MET A 68 -7.81 -18.07 -0.58
C MET A 68 -8.24 -17.99 0.89
N ARG A 69 -7.46 -17.32 1.75
CA ARG A 69 -7.80 -17.08 3.15
C ARG A 69 -8.98 -16.13 3.30
N ASP A 70 -9.55 -16.07 4.50
CA ASP A 70 -10.57 -15.09 4.84
C ASP A 70 -10.07 -13.66 4.58
N PRO A 71 -10.86 -12.80 3.88
CA PRO A 71 -10.44 -11.44 3.55
C PRO A 71 -10.11 -10.55 4.75
N ALA A 72 -10.76 -10.74 5.91
CA ALA A 72 -10.48 -9.95 7.10
C ALA A 72 -9.14 -10.36 7.74
N GLU A 73 -8.86 -11.66 7.80
CA GLU A 73 -7.53 -12.18 8.20
C GLU A 73 -6.43 -11.63 7.28
N GLN A 74 -6.66 -11.68 5.96
CA GLN A 74 -5.70 -11.11 5.01
C GLN A 74 -5.49 -9.61 5.25
N CYS A 75 -6.53 -8.85 5.59
CA CYS A 75 -6.44 -7.40 5.80
C CYS A 75 -5.61 -7.09 7.05
N GLU A 76 -5.83 -7.82 8.14
CA GLU A 76 -5.04 -7.70 9.36
C GLU A 76 -3.56 -8.00 9.08
N LYS A 77 -3.27 -9.06 8.34
CA LYS A 77 -1.91 -9.45 7.96
C LYS A 77 -1.24 -8.41 7.06
N GLU A 78 -1.96 -7.85 6.08
CA GLU A 78 -1.45 -6.81 5.19
C GLU A 78 -1.06 -5.55 5.97
N ILE A 79 -1.90 -5.10 6.91
CA ILE A 79 -1.58 -3.98 7.82
C ILE A 79 -0.33 -4.32 8.65
N GLY A 80 -0.24 -5.55 9.18
CA GLY A 80 0.92 -6.03 9.91
C GLY A 80 2.21 -6.01 9.08
N ILE A 81 2.14 -6.47 7.83
CA ILE A 81 3.25 -6.44 6.86
C ILE A 81 3.70 -4.99 6.64
N TYR A 82 2.78 -4.05 6.37
CA TYR A 82 3.16 -2.66 6.17
C TYR A 82 3.78 -2.03 7.42
N ARG A 83 3.26 -2.31 8.62
CA ARG A 83 3.88 -1.84 9.89
C ARG A 83 5.30 -2.37 10.05
N GLU A 84 5.51 -3.66 9.79
CA GLU A 84 6.83 -4.30 9.93
C GLU A 84 7.84 -3.85 8.87
N ALA A 85 7.38 -3.62 7.63
CA ALA A 85 8.20 -3.17 6.51
C ALA A 85 8.47 -1.64 6.53
N PHE A 86 7.65 -0.86 7.25
CA PHE A 86 7.72 0.59 7.24
C PHE A 86 9.10 1.18 7.57
N PRO A 87 9.88 0.69 8.57
CA PRO A 87 11.20 1.23 8.83
C PRO A 87 12.13 1.18 7.61
N TYR A 88 12.11 0.07 6.86
CA TYR A 88 12.91 -0.10 5.64
C TYR A 88 12.39 0.77 4.50
N ALA A 89 11.07 0.95 4.40
CA ALA A 89 10.47 1.86 3.44
C ALA A 89 10.84 3.32 3.74
N TRP A 90 10.86 3.69 5.02
CA TRP A 90 11.23 5.02 5.48
C TRP A 90 12.71 5.35 5.19
N GLU A 91 13.60 4.37 5.25
CA GLU A 91 14.99 4.55 4.80
C GLU A 91 15.06 4.96 3.31
N LYS A 92 14.18 4.42 2.45
CA LYS A 92 14.09 4.84 1.04
C LYS A 92 13.62 6.28 0.91
N VAL A 93 12.61 6.67 1.70
CA VAL A 93 12.14 8.05 1.78
C VAL A 93 13.26 9.00 2.20
N GLN A 94 14.00 8.65 3.25
CA GLN A 94 15.12 9.46 3.75
C GLN A 94 16.25 9.58 2.73
N ALA A 95 16.59 8.49 2.03
CA ALA A 95 17.59 8.51 0.97
C ALA A 95 17.17 9.44 -0.18
N PHE A 96 15.93 9.29 -0.66
CA PHE A 96 15.35 10.13 -1.70
C PHE A 96 15.35 11.62 -1.32
N LEU A 97 14.95 11.94 -0.09
CA LEU A 97 14.90 13.33 0.38
C LEU A 97 16.29 13.98 0.48
N LYS A 98 17.35 13.21 0.72
CA LYS A 98 18.74 13.74 0.71
C LYS A 98 19.19 14.18 -0.68
N GLU A 99 18.62 13.60 -1.73
CA GLU A 99 18.95 13.90 -3.13
C GLU A 99 17.92 14.84 -3.79
N CYS A 100 16.92 15.28 -3.03
CA CYS A 100 15.82 16.10 -3.52
C CYS A 100 15.96 17.56 -3.08
N ASP A 101 16.55 18.38 -3.94
CA ASP A 101 16.50 19.84 -3.82
C ASP A 101 15.16 20.36 -4.34
N GLY A 102 14.16 20.55 -3.47
CA GLY A 102 12.91 21.23 -3.84
C GLY A 102 11.62 20.65 -3.27
N PHE A 103 10.61 20.52 -4.13
CA PHE A 103 9.33 19.89 -3.78
C PHE A 103 9.42 18.38 -4.03
N ALA A 104 9.26 17.61 -2.95
CA ALA A 104 9.19 16.16 -2.97
C ALA A 104 7.74 15.70 -2.76
N LEU A 105 7.29 14.78 -3.60
CA LEU A 105 6.05 14.03 -3.42
C LEU A 105 6.39 12.57 -3.19
N ILE A 106 5.88 11.98 -2.11
CA ILE A 106 6.09 10.56 -1.80
C ILE A 106 4.72 9.89 -1.75
N GLU A 107 4.56 8.79 -2.48
CA GLU A 107 3.28 8.08 -2.55
C GLU A 107 3.47 6.58 -2.35
N GLY A 108 2.49 5.92 -1.72
CA GLY A 108 2.45 4.47 -1.62
C GLY A 108 1.49 3.95 -0.55
N CYS A 109 1.10 2.69 -0.64
CA CYS A 109 0.20 2.03 0.31
C CYS A 109 0.86 1.83 1.69
N GLN A 110 2.20 1.73 1.71
CA GLN A 110 3.01 1.66 2.94
C GLN A 110 2.91 2.92 3.81
N LEU A 111 2.45 4.06 3.28
CA LEU A 111 2.26 5.31 4.01
C LEU A 111 0.88 5.34 4.72
N MET A 112 0.62 4.35 5.58
CA MET A 112 -0.64 4.27 6.32
C MET A 112 -0.83 5.47 7.26
N PRO A 113 -2.06 5.98 7.48
CA PRO A 113 -2.28 7.17 8.29
C PRO A 113 -1.73 7.07 9.72
N GLU A 114 -1.84 5.89 10.35
CA GLU A 114 -1.23 5.63 11.65
C GLU A 114 0.29 5.87 11.65
N LEU A 115 1.01 5.28 10.68
CA LEU A 115 2.47 5.40 10.59
C LEU A 115 2.90 6.85 10.31
N MET A 116 2.14 7.56 9.48
CA MET A 116 2.41 8.97 9.20
C MET A 116 2.17 9.85 10.43
N HIS A 117 1.15 9.53 11.23
CA HIS A 117 0.90 10.20 12.50
C HIS A 117 2.03 9.96 13.51
N GLU A 118 2.49 8.71 13.65
CA GLU A 118 3.61 8.35 14.53
C GLU A 118 4.92 9.03 14.13
N MET A 119 5.14 9.24 12.83
CA MET A 119 6.28 10.02 12.31
C MET A 119 6.14 11.53 12.52
N GLY A 120 5.02 12.00 13.09
CA GLY A 120 4.76 13.41 13.37
C GLY A 120 4.43 14.23 12.12
N ILE A 121 3.96 13.59 11.04
CA ILE A 121 3.66 14.27 9.79
C ILE A 121 2.41 15.15 9.95
N PRO A 122 2.49 16.47 9.70
CA PRO A 122 1.35 17.36 9.83
C PRO A 122 0.20 17.01 8.89
N ALA A 123 -1.04 17.28 9.32
CA ALA A 123 -2.23 17.04 8.50
C ALA A 123 -2.27 17.85 7.19
N THR A 124 -1.48 18.93 7.11
CA THR A 124 -1.32 19.76 5.91
C THR A 124 -0.34 19.16 4.89
N GLU A 125 0.41 18.13 5.25
CA GLU A 125 1.46 17.52 4.42
C GLU A 125 1.12 16.08 4.00
N TYR A 126 -0.02 15.55 4.42
CA TYR A 126 -0.47 14.20 4.09
C TYR A 126 -1.92 14.18 3.62
N ILE A 127 -2.19 13.37 2.60
CA ILE A 127 -3.54 12.99 2.18
C ILE A 127 -3.66 11.48 2.13
N CYS A 128 -4.75 10.95 2.68
CA CYS A 128 -5.13 9.56 2.53
C CYS A 128 -6.06 9.43 1.32
N MET A 129 -5.67 8.66 0.31
CA MET A 129 -6.51 8.35 -0.84
C MET A 129 -7.06 6.93 -0.73
N ILE A 130 -8.36 6.78 -0.92
CA ILE A 130 -9.04 5.48 -0.94
C ILE A 130 -9.96 5.38 -2.16
N PRO A 131 -10.15 4.21 -2.78
CA PRO A 131 -11.20 4.02 -3.78
C PRO A 131 -12.54 3.79 -3.09
N SER A 132 -13.64 4.10 -3.80
CA SER A 132 -14.93 3.48 -3.50
C SER A 132 -14.90 1.99 -3.88
N PRO A 133 -15.68 1.12 -3.20
CA PRO A 133 -15.74 -0.30 -3.55
C PRO A 133 -16.11 -0.55 -5.01
N GLU A 134 -17.04 0.24 -5.56
CA GLU A 134 -17.49 0.12 -6.94
C GLU A 134 -16.35 0.43 -7.93
N PHE A 135 -15.67 1.55 -7.73
CA PHE A 135 -14.52 1.95 -8.55
C PHE A 135 -13.40 0.91 -8.49
N GLN A 136 -13.13 0.39 -7.31
CA GLN A 136 -12.10 -0.63 -7.12
C GLN A 136 -12.44 -1.91 -7.89
N LEU A 137 -13.66 -2.43 -7.77
CA LEU A 137 -14.08 -3.65 -8.46
C LEU A 137 -14.11 -3.47 -9.98
N GLU A 138 -14.31 -2.25 -10.49
CA GLU A 138 -14.28 -1.96 -11.92
C GLU A 138 -12.85 -1.80 -12.46
N GLU A 139 -11.98 -1.07 -11.77
CA GLU A 139 -10.67 -0.67 -12.28
C GLU A 139 -9.55 -1.66 -11.97
N TYR A 140 -9.57 -2.32 -10.82
CA TYR A 140 -8.50 -3.24 -10.42
C TYR A 140 -8.32 -4.42 -11.38
N PRO A 141 -9.38 -5.08 -11.90
CA PRO A 141 -9.23 -6.19 -12.84
C PRO A 141 -8.50 -5.81 -14.14
N LYS A 142 -8.45 -4.51 -14.49
CA LYS A 142 -7.78 -4.01 -15.71
C LYS A 142 -6.26 -3.96 -15.56
N ARG A 143 -5.70 -4.24 -14.37
CA ARG A 143 -4.27 -4.18 -14.09
C ARG A 143 -3.53 -5.40 -14.63
N SER A 144 -2.47 -5.16 -15.39
CA SER A 144 -1.67 -6.20 -16.07
C SER A 144 -1.00 -7.21 -15.15
N PHE A 145 -0.80 -6.87 -13.87
CA PHE A 145 -0.11 -7.74 -12.92
C PHE A 145 -1.02 -8.73 -12.18
N VAL A 146 -2.35 -8.61 -12.29
CA VAL A 146 -3.30 -9.50 -11.58
C VAL A 146 -3.07 -10.96 -11.97
N ASP A 147 -2.96 -11.23 -13.28
CA ASP A 147 -2.71 -12.56 -13.81
C ASP A 147 -1.36 -13.15 -13.37
N ILE A 148 -0.37 -12.29 -13.12
CA ILE A 148 0.97 -12.67 -12.67
C ILE A 148 0.93 -13.10 -11.20
N ILE A 149 0.23 -12.33 -10.36
CA ILE A 149 0.14 -12.58 -8.92
C ILE A 149 -0.68 -13.84 -8.63
N LEU A 150 -1.77 -14.05 -9.36
CA LEU A 150 -2.67 -15.18 -9.16
C LEU A 150 -2.37 -16.37 -10.10
N LYS A 151 -1.20 -16.39 -10.74
CA LYS A 151 -0.88 -17.36 -11.80
C LYS A 151 -1.03 -18.82 -11.35
N ASP A 152 -0.62 -19.10 -10.11
CA ASP A 152 -0.59 -20.44 -9.50
C ASP A 152 -1.76 -20.69 -8.54
N ALA A 153 -2.78 -19.82 -8.53
CA ALA A 153 -3.97 -20.04 -7.72
C ALA A 153 -4.81 -21.18 -8.32
N SER A 154 -5.33 -22.09 -7.48
CA SER A 154 -6.20 -23.17 -7.93
C SER A 154 -7.53 -22.67 -8.47
N ASP A 155 -8.06 -21.58 -7.88
CA ASP A 155 -9.19 -20.81 -8.37
C ASP A 155 -8.84 -19.31 -8.40
N LYS A 156 -8.46 -18.83 -9.58
CA LYS A 156 -8.07 -17.43 -9.79
C LYS A 156 -9.21 -16.45 -9.50
N LYS A 157 -10.46 -16.85 -9.78
CA LYS A 157 -11.61 -15.96 -9.57
C LYS A 157 -11.87 -15.81 -8.07
N ALA A 158 -11.91 -16.92 -7.34
CA ALA A 158 -12.11 -16.88 -5.89
C ALA A 158 -10.97 -16.13 -5.18
N ALA A 159 -9.72 -16.38 -5.57
CA ALA A 159 -8.56 -15.66 -5.03
C ALA A 159 -8.63 -14.16 -5.29
N PHE A 160 -9.06 -13.76 -6.50
CA PHE A 160 -9.27 -12.35 -6.83
C PHE A 160 -10.43 -11.73 -6.04
N ASP A 161 -11.56 -12.43 -5.89
CA ASP A 161 -12.70 -11.95 -5.11
C ASP A 161 -12.32 -11.73 -3.64
N HIS A 162 -11.52 -12.63 -3.06
CA HIS A 162 -11.00 -12.48 -1.69
C HIS A 162 -10.03 -11.30 -1.57
N TRP A 163 -9.13 -11.13 -2.53
CA TRP A 163 -8.25 -9.97 -2.60
C TRP A 163 -9.07 -8.67 -2.63
N MET A 164 -10.06 -8.56 -3.52
CA MET A 164 -10.86 -7.32 -3.60
C MET A 164 -11.62 -7.03 -2.30
N GLN A 165 -12.19 -8.05 -1.66
CA GLN A 165 -12.84 -7.89 -0.36
C GLN A 165 -11.85 -7.42 0.71
N ARG A 166 -10.64 -7.97 0.73
CA ARG A 166 -9.58 -7.53 1.65
C ARG A 166 -9.24 -6.07 1.42
N ASP A 167 -9.03 -5.64 0.18
CA ASP A 167 -8.65 -4.25 -0.08
C ASP A 167 -9.78 -3.26 0.22
N ILE A 168 -11.06 -3.67 0.09
CA ILE A 168 -12.20 -2.86 0.56
C ILE A 168 -12.14 -2.68 2.08
N LEU A 169 -11.84 -3.75 2.83
CA LEU A 169 -11.66 -3.67 4.28
C LEU A 169 -10.45 -2.79 4.64
N PHE A 170 -9.36 -2.92 3.91
CA PHE A 170 -8.17 -2.09 4.07
C PHE A 170 -8.49 -0.61 3.85
N ALA A 171 -9.20 -0.26 2.77
CA ALA A 171 -9.63 1.09 2.47
C ALA A 171 -10.48 1.70 3.60
N ALA A 172 -11.42 0.93 4.15
CA ALA A 172 -12.25 1.36 5.26
C ALA A 172 -11.43 1.64 6.54
N GLU A 173 -10.43 0.80 6.83
CA GLU A 173 -9.52 1.03 7.96
C GLU A 173 -8.61 2.25 7.75
N MET A 174 -8.09 2.45 6.53
CA MET A 174 -7.32 3.65 6.19
C MET A 174 -8.15 4.92 6.35
N GLU A 175 -9.40 4.92 5.90
CA GLU A 175 -10.31 6.04 6.12
C GLU A 175 -10.51 6.34 7.61
N LYS A 176 -10.80 5.29 8.39
CA LYS A 176 -11.02 5.40 9.83
C LYS A 176 -9.80 6.01 10.53
N GLN A 177 -8.60 5.50 10.26
CA GLN A 177 -7.36 6.02 10.83
C GLN A 177 -7.10 7.47 10.41
N ALA A 178 -7.23 7.77 9.12
CA ALA A 178 -7.00 9.12 8.62
C ALA A 178 -7.92 10.14 9.30
N ARG A 179 -9.20 9.80 9.44
CA ARG A 179 -10.18 10.65 10.13
C ARG A 179 -9.85 10.82 11.61
N SER A 180 -9.41 9.76 12.30
CA SER A 180 -9.06 9.87 13.73
C SER A 180 -7.84 10.76 13.99
N PHE A 181 -6.89 10.82 13.05
CA PHE A 181 -5.70 11.66 13.15
C PHE A 181 -5.87 13.05 12.51
N GLY A 182 -7.06 13.37 12.00
CA GLY A 182 -7.35 14.67 11.37
C GLY A 182 -6.78 14.85 9.96
N TYR A 183 -6.34 13.77 9.32
CA TYR A 183 -5.90 13.78 7.93
C TYR A 183 -7.07 13.94 6.96
N ARG A 184 -6.78 14.56 5.81
CA ARG A 184 -7.75 14.63 4.71
C ARG A 184 -7.89 13.27 4.04
N VAL A 185 -9.13 12.86 3.79
CA VAL A 185 -9.45 11.67 3.02
C VAL A 185 -10.01 12.07 1.66
N LYS A 186 -9.44 11.52 0.59
CA LYS A 186 -9.95 11.64 -0.77
C LYS A 186 -10.47 10.29 -1.23
N ILE A 187 -11.76 10.24 -1.50
CA ILE A 187 -12.42 9.07 -2.09
C ILE A 187 -12.42 9.22 -3.60
N THR A 188 -11.89 8.22 -4.30
CA THR A 188 -11.89 8.10 -5.77
C THR A 188 -13.09 7.27 -6.21
N LYS A 189 -13.78 7.75 -7.24
CA LYS A 189 -15.01 7.20 -7.78
C LYS A 189 -14.92 7.16 -9.30
#